data_AF-A0A453GEX3-F1
#
_entry.id   AF-A0A453GEX3-F1
#
_cell.length_a   1.000
_cell.length_b   1.000
_cell.length_c   1.000
_cell.angle_alpha   90.00
_cell.angle_beta   90.00
_cell.angle_gamma   90.00
#
_symmetry.space_group_name_H-M   'P 1'
#
loop_
_entity.id
_entity.type
_entity.pdbx_description
1 polymer ?
#
loop_
_entity_poly.entity_id
_entity_poly.type
_entity_poly.pdbx_seq_one_letter_code
_entity_poly.pdbx_strand_id
1 'polypeptide(L)'
;MAAKDPSYLETTTLLSQEIQQKELRFKLYLFQHTQGEPNRNERAVSSLHAPHEFGSIVVHDWTIRDGPNLQDKIVARAQGLHLGAGMNETNWFTSFNIIFTDERFKGSTLQVLGTTSIRDGEWAITGGTGEFAFAQGVATHIKSKERGGAGRDWELRIRATCLTFPKPVLVTKIGPWGGHGGKEFDIRESVPQHLESVTIRSGVAIDSIVFSYIDQAGKKQTLGPWGGDGELTDTITFAPLEIVKEVSGTTGTFGRDTVVTSLTFVTNVRTYGPFGKPSGTAFSVPLTDTSVVGFFVRAGRLVNAIGVYVRPSVQNY
;
A
#
# COMPACT_ATOMS: atom_id res chain seq x y z
N MET A 1 -14.72 5.39 36.54
CA MET A 1 -13.93 4.45 35.73
C MET A 1 -14.50 4.45 34.33
N ALA A 2 -13.73 4.85 33.31
CA ALA A 2 -14.18 4.70 31.93
C ALA A 2 -14.35 3.20 31.63
N ALA A 3 -15.44 2.82 30.96
CA ALA A 3 -15.65 1.45 30.55
C ALA A 3 -14.52 1.03 29.60
N LYS A 4 -13.99 -0.18 29.79
CA LYS A 4 -12.98 -0.76 28.90
C LYS A 4 -13.64 -1.05 27.55
N ASP A 5 -12.96 -0.73 26.45
CA ASP A 5 -13.46 -1.06 25.12
C ASP A 5 -13.63 -2.58 24.95
N PRO A 6 -14.69 -3.02 24.25
CA PRO A 6 -14.95 -4.45 24.05
C PRO A 6 -13.93 -5.09 23.11
N SER A 7 -13.70 -6.41 23.24
CA SER A 7 -12.67 -7.15 22.48
C SER A 7 -12.86 -7.19 20.95
N TYR A 8 -14.03 -6.78 20.45
CA TYR A 8 -14.29 -6.65 19.02
C TYR A 8 -13.98 -5.24 18.48
N LEU A 9 -13.57 -4.32 19.34
CA LEU A 9 -13.25 -2.93 19.02
C LEU A 9 -11.77 -2.68 19.33
N GLU A 10 -10.96 -2.60 18.28
CA GLU A 10 -9.61 -2.07 18.38
C GLU A 10 -9.61 -0.62 17.89
N THR A 11 -9.17 0.30 18.75
CA THR A 11 -9.03 1.72 18.43
C THR A 11 -7.54 2.08 18.31
N THR A 12 -7.12 2.53 17.13
CA THR A 12 -5.76 3.05 16.95
C THR A 12 -5.70 4.48 17.49
N THR A 13 -4.93 4.69 18.55
CA THR A 13 -4.88 5.97 19.28
C THR A 13 -4.08 7.08 18.56
N LEU A 14 -3.35 6.72 17.50
CA LEU A 14 -2.53 7.65 16.72
C LEU A 14 -2.54 7.24 15.24
N LEU A 15 -3.56 7.66 14.49
CA LEU A 15 -3.44 7.76 13.03
C LEU A 15 -2.64 9.04 12.73
N SER A 16 -1.31 8.97 12.79
CA SER A 16 -0.44 10.03 12.27
C SER A 16 -0.26 9.97 10.75
N GLN A 17 -0.90 9.00 10.08
CA GLN A 17 -0.95 8.93 8.62
C GLN A 17 -2.21 9.64 8.10
N GLU A 18 -2.00 10.69 7.31
CA GLU A 18 -3.09 11.41 6.64
C GLU A 18 -3.85 10.46 5.70
N ILE A 19 -5.17 10.40 5.88
CA ILE A 19 -6.06 9.72 4.94
C ILE A 19 -5.99 10.48 3.61
N GLN A 20 -5.60 9.78 2.55
CA GLN A 20 -5.50 10.38 1.23
C GLN A 20 -6.77 10.11 0.43
N GLN A 21 -7.16 11.08 -0.40
CA GLN A 21 -8.22 10.90 -1.39
C GLN A 21 -7.62 10.63 -2.76
N LYS A 22 -8.19 9.68 -3.48
CA LYS A 22 -7.80 9.33 -4.85
C LYS A 22 -8.99 9.47 -5.77
N GLU A 23 -8.81 10.25 -6.85
CA GLU A 23 -9.79 10.30 -7.93
C GLU A 23 -9.58 9.11 -8.88
N LEU A 24 -10.67 8.42 -9.19
CA LEU A 24 -10.77 7.32 -10.12
C LEU A 24 -11.48 7.82 -11.38
N ARG A 25 -10.89 7.54 -12.54
CA ARG A 25 -11.50 7.81 -13.84
C ARG A 25 -11.38 6.57 -14.71
N PHE A 26 -12.52 6.03 -15.12
CA PHE A 26 -12.58 4.90 -16.05
C PHE A 26 -13.35 5.27 -17.30
N LYS A 27 -12.85 4.77 -18.44
CA LYS A 27 -13.60 4.67 -19.68
C LYS A 27 -13.67 3.19 -20.05
N LEU A 28 -14.87 2.61 -20.02
CA LEU A 28 -15.11 1.17 -20.18
C LEU A 28 -16.30 0.94 -21.11
N TYR A 29 -16.52 -0.31 -21.52
CA TYR A 29 -17.63 -0.67 -22.40
C TYR A 29 -18.38 -1.87 -21.84
N LEU A 30 -19.67 -1.70 -21.54
CA LEU A 30 -20.55 -2.71 -20.97
C LEU A 30 -21.43 -3.33 -22.05
N PHE A 31 -21.49 -4.65 -22.10
CA PHE A 31 -22.24 -5.40 -23.10
C PHE A 31 -23.38 -6.20 -22.45
N GLN A 32 -24.61 -5.84 -22.80
CA GLN A 32 -25.83 -6.55 -22.44
C GLN A 32 -26.29 -7.42 -23.61
N HIS A 33 -26.36 -8.72 -23.39
CA HIS A 33 -26.87 -9.71 -24.32
C HIS A 33 -28.16 -10.33 -23.75
N THR A 34 -29.29 -9.99 -24.36
CA THR A 34 -30.62 -10.35 -23.87
C THR A 34 -31.06 -11.73 -24.37
N GLN A 35 -32.30 -12.12 -24.04
CA GLN A 35 -32.87 -13.39 -24.48
C GLN A 35 -32.96 -13.47 -26.02
N GLY A 36 -32.50 -14.59 -26.59
CA GLY A 36 -32.46 -14.83 -28.04
C GLY A 36 -31.09 -14.57 -28.68
N GLU A 37 -30.15 -13.97 -27.95
CA GLU A 37 -28.77 -13.81 -28.42
C GLU A 37 -27.87 -15.01 -28.04
N PRO A 38 -26.91 -15.40 -28.89
CA PRO A 38 -26.04 -16.57 -28.68
C PRO A 38 -25.14 -16.48 -27.43
N ASN A 39 -24.90 -15.27 -26.90
CA ASN A 39 -24.06 -15.03 -25.73
C ASN A 39 -24.83 -14.33 -24.59
N ARG A 40 -26.10 -14.72 -24.41
CA ARG A 40 -26.98 -14.20 -23.36
C ARG A 40 -26.27 -14.16 -22.00
N ASN A 41 -26.29 -13.01 -21.35
CA ASN A 41 -25.62 -12.78 -20.07
C ASN A 41 -26.56 -12.18 -19.00
N GLU A 42 -27.85 -12.45 -19.14
CA GLU A 42 -28.88 -12.10 -18.17
C GLU A 42 -30.03 -13.09 -18.18
N ARG A 43 -30.83 -13.14 -17.12
CA ARG A 43 -31.97 -14.04 -17.01
C ARG A 43 -33.13 -13.42 -16.25
N ALA A 44 -34.32 -13.45 -16.87
CA ALA A 44 -35.55 -13.12 -16.18
C ALA A 44 -35.82 -14.13 -15.05
N VAL A 45 -36.03 -13.61 -13.85
CA VAL A 45 -36.46 -14.35 -12.65
C VAL A 45 -37.98 -14.32 -12.56
N SER A 46 -38.58 -13.16 -12.80
CA SER A 46 -40.03 -12.97 -12.98
C SER A 46 -40.27 -12.17 -14.27
N SER A 47 -41.29 -12.57 -15.03
CA SER A 47 -41.79 -11.81 -16.18
C SER A 47 -43.30 -11.77 -16.05
N LEU A 48 -43.82 -10.59 -15.68
CA LEU A 48 -45.24 -10.43 -15.34
C LEU A 48 -46.07 -9.92 -16.52
N HIS A 49 -45.45 -9.61 -17.66
CA HIS A 49 -46.08 -9.01 -18.86
C HIS A 49 -47.03 -7.83 -18.52
N ALA A 50 -46.76 -7.15 -17.41
CA ALA A 50 -47.49 -5.99 -16.97
C ALA A 50 -47.10 -4.77 -17.84
N PRO A 51 -47.97 -3.75 -17.96
CA PRO A 51 -47.60 -2.49 -18.59
C PRO A 51 -46.27 -1.98 -18.03
N HIS A 52 -45.40 -1.47 -18.91
CA HIS A 52 -44.10 -0.90 -18.56
C HIS A 52 -43.11 -1.85 -17.88
N GLU A 53 -43.35 -3.17 -17.97
CA GLU A 53 -42.53 -4.20 -17.31
C GLU A 53 -42.58 -4.14 -15.78
N PHE A 54 -43.60 -3.50 -15.21
CA PHE A 54 -43.74 -3.32 -13.77
C PHE A 54 -43.72 -4.68 -13.03
N GLY A 55 -42.77 -4.83 -12.10
CA GLY A 55 -42.57 -6.05 -11.31
C GLY A 55 -41.80 -7.18 -12.02
N SER A 56 -41.39 -7.00 -13.29
CA SER A 56 -40.43 -7.90 -13.94
C SER A 56 -39.06 -7.77 -13.26
N ILE A 57 -38.40 -8.89 -12.97
CA ILE A 57 -37.08 -8.94 -12.34
C ILE A 57 -36.14 -9.72 -13.24
N VAL A 58 -34.97 -9.16 -13.50
CA VAL A 58 -33.92 -9.76 -14.33
C VAL A 58 -32.60 -9.73 -13.57
N VAL A 59 -31.95 -10.89 -13.44
CA VAL A 59 -30.57 -10.97 -12.94
C VAL A 59 -29.59 -10.91 -14.10
N HIS A 60 -28.45 -10.25 -13.91
CA HIS A 60 -27.48 -10.07 -14.98
C HIS A 60 -26.04 -10.28 -14.55
N ASP A 61 -25.22 -10.67 -15.52
CA ASP A 61 -23.77 -10.86 -15.43
C ASP A 61 -23.11 -10.26 -16.68
N TRP A 62 -23.34 -8.96 -16.89
CA TRP A 62 -22.91 -8.24 -18.07
C TRP A 62 -21.39 -8.12 -18.14
N THR A 63 -20.82 -8.30 -19.33
CA THR A 63 -19.37 -8.20 -19.52
C THR A 63 -18.93 -6.75 -19.69
N ILE A 64 -17.83 -6.36 -19.06
CA ILE A 64 -17.22 -5.03 -19.21
C ILE A 64 -15.81 -5.18 -19.81
N ARG A 65 -15.55 -4.42 -20.87
CA ARG A 65 -14.31 -4.46 -21.65
C ARG A 65 -13.58 -3.12 -21.64
N ASP A 66 -12.30 -3.16 -21.96
CA ASP A 66 -11.43 -1.99 -22.12
C ASP A 66 -11.56 -1.30 -23.50
N GLY A 67 -12.22 -1.97 -24.45
CA GLY A 67 -12.54 -1.42 -25.76
C GLY A 67 -13.98 -1.72 -26.23
N PRO A 68 -14.45 -1.05 -27.29
CA PRO A 68 -15.84 -1.12 -27.76
C PRO A 68 -16.17 -2.39 -28.55
N ASN A 69 -15.22 -3.29 -28.79
CA ASN A 69 -15.39 -4.48 -29.61
C ASN A 69 -15.53 -5.75 -28.76
N LEU A 70 -16.22 -6.75 -29.28
CA LEU A 70 -16.43 -8.04 -28.60
C LEU A 70 -15.14 -8.86 -28.38
N GLN A 71 -14.08 -8.54 -29.11
CA GLN A 71 -12.76 -9.18 -28.96
C GLN A 71 -11.86 -8.46 -27.95
N ASP A 72 -12.24 -7.25 -27.53
CA ASP A 72 -11.46 -6.48 -26.56
C ASP A 72 -11.48 -7.16 -25.19
N LYS A 73 -10.49 -6.87 -24.35
CA LYS A 73 -10.23 -7.64 -23.13
C LYS A 73 -11.34 -7.40 -22.12
N ILE A 74 -11.85 -8.49 -21.53
CA ILE A 74 -12.77 -8.39 -20.38
C ILE A 74 -11.95 -7.96 -19.16
N VAL A 75 -12.27 -6.79 -18.61
CA VAL A 75 -11.58 -6.21 -17.45
C VAL A 75 -12.45 -6.20 -16.19
N ALA A 76 -13.76 -6.34 -16.35
CA ALA A 76 -14.70 -6.45 -15.24
C ALA A 76 -16.01 -7.15 -15.66
N ARG A 77 -16.87 -7.45 -14.68
CA ARG A 77 -18.24 -7.93 -14.87
C ARG A 77 -19.22 -7.12 -14.02
N ALA A 78 -20.38 -6.77 -14.57
CA ALA A 78 -21.48 -6.12 -13.86
C ALA A 78 -22.51 -7.18 -13.43
N GLN A 79 -22.44 -7.54 -12.16
CA GLN A 79 -23.24 -8.62 -11.56
C GLN A 79 -24.27 -8.07 -10.58
N GLY A 80 -25.55 -8.32 -10.86
CA GLY A 80 -26.65 -7.83 -10.04
C GLY A 80 -28.01 -8.07 -10.67
N LEU A 81 -28.91 -7.12 -10.49
CA LEU A 81 -30.27 -7.19 -11.00
C LEU A 81 -30.79 -5.84 -11.50
N HIS A 82 -31.77 -5.91 -12.38
CA HIS A 82 -32.65 -4.81 -12.70
C HIS A 82 -34.12 -5.24 -12.59
N LEU A 83 -34.98 -4.33 -12.16
CA LEU A 83 -36.42 -4.57 -11.96
C LEU A 83 -37.26 -3.42 -12.51
N GLY A 84 -38.38 -3.76 -13.14
CA GLY A 84 -39.29 -2.76 -13.70
C GLY A 84 -40.03 -2.06 -12.57
N ALA A 85 -39.70 -0.78 -12.35
CA ALA A 85 -40.15 -0.01 -11.19
C ALA A 85 -41.12 1.12 -11.56
N GLY A 86 -41.30 1.40 -12.86
CA GLY A 86 -42.21 2.45 -13.34
C GLY A 86 -43.63 1.94 -13.58
N MET A 87 -44.64 2.62 -13.03
CA MET A 87 -46.06 2.34 -13.30
C MET A 87 -46.61 3.11 -14.50
N ASN A 88 -46.02 4.27 -14.83
CA ASN A 88 -46.53 5.18 -15.86
C ASN A 88 -45.65 5.25 -17.12
N GLU A 89 -44.41 4.79 -17.01
CA GLU A 89 -43.44 4.73 -18.10
C GLU A 89 -42.43 3.60 -17.84
N THR A 90 -41.81 3.08 -18.90
CA THR A 90 -40.83 2.00 -18.78
C THR A 90 -39.55 2.53 -18.15
N ASN A 91 -39.32 2.19 -16.88
CA ASN A 91 -38.13 2.56 -16.13
C ASN A 91 -37.65 1.38 -15.28
N TRP A 92 -36.37 1.05 -15.40
CA TRP A 92 -35.75 -0.05 -14.67
C TRP A 92 -34.94 0.49 -13.51
N PHE A 93 -35.23 0.05 -12.29
CA PHE A 93 -34.31 0.21 -11.18
C PHE A 93 -33.21 -0.84 -11.30
N THR A 94 -31.96 -0.43 -11.12
CA THR A 94 -30.78 -1.26 -11.36
C THR A 94 -29.83 -1.18 -10.16
N SER A 95 -29.38 -2.34 -9.70
CA SER A 95 -28.40 -2.48 -8.62
C SER A 95 -27.43 -3.62 -8.94
N PHE A 96 -26.13 -3.31 -8.97
CA PHE A 96 -25.10 -4.30 -9.27
C PHE A 96 -23.72 -3.90 -8.76
N ASN A 97 -22.83 -4.88 -8.71
CA ASN A 97 -21.41 -4.66 -8.49
C ASN A 97 -20.67 -4.72 -9.82
N ILE A 98 -19.79 -3.74 -10.08
CA ILE A 98 -18.72 -3.88 -11.08
C ILE A 98 -17.57 -4.60 -10.40
N ILE A 99 -17.33 -5.85 -10.77
CA ILE A 99 -16.28 -6.69 -10.20
C ILE A 99 -15.12 -6.74 -11.19
N PHE A 100 -13.98 -6.16 -10.80
CA PHE A 100 -12.81 -6.09 -11.66
C PHE A 100 -12.06 -7.43 -11.67
N THR A 101 -11.69 -7.87 -12.86
CA THR A 101 -10.98 -9.14 -13.11
C THR A 101 -9.58 -8.93 -13.67
N ASP A 102 -9.27 -7.71 -14.11
CA ASP A 102 -7.93 -7.32 -14.53
C ASP A 102 -6.93 -7.32 -13.36
N GLU A 103 -5.68 -7.71 -13.62
CA GLU A 103 -4.64 -7.96 -12.62
C GLU A 103 -4.48 -6.80 -11.62
N ARG A 104 -4.54 -5.55 -12.10
CA ARG A 104 -4.36 -4.37 -11.26
C ARG A 104 -5.44 -4.19 -10.20
N PHE A 105 -6.67 -4.61 -10.49
CA PHE A 105 -7.85 -4.36 -9.64
C PHE A 105 -8.60 -5.63 -9.28
N LYS A 106 -7.97 -6.80 -9.49
CA LYS A 106 -8.62 -8.10 -9.40
C LYS A 106 -9.27 -8.28 -8.02
N GLY A 107 -10.58 -8.51 -8.03
CA GLY A 107 -11.39 -8.70 -6.82
C GLY A 107 -11.86 -7.41 -6.14
N SER A 108 -11.40 -6.23 -6.57
CA SER A 108 -11.97 -4.94 -6.13
C SER A 108 -13.30 -4.68 -6.82
N THR A 109 -14.20 -3.97 -6.15
CA THR A 109 -15.55 -3.71 -6.68
C THR A 109 -15.96 -2.25 -6.57
N LEU A 110 -16.81 -1.82 -7.50
CA LEU A 110 -17.63 -0.61 -7.35
C LEU A 110 -19.10 -1.02 -7.22
N GLN A 111 -19.81 -0.41 -6.26
CA GLN A 111 -21.22 -0.68 -5.99
C GLN A 111 -22.08 0.38 -6.69
N VAL A 112 -22.96 -0.08 -7.57
CA VAL A 112 -23.73 0.77 -8.48
C VAL A 112 -25.22 0.70 -8.15
N LEU A 113 -25.86 1.86 -8.11
CA LEU A 113 -27.29 2.00 -7.88
C LEU A 113 -27.86 3.11 -8.76
N GLY A 114 -29.00 2.86 -9.40
CA GLY A 114 -29.71 3.93 -10.10
C GLY A 114 -30.85 3.43 -10.98
N THR A 115 -31.35 4.32 -11.82
CA THR A 115 -32.36 4.01 -12.83
C THR A 115 -31.70 3.81 -14.19
N THR A 116 -32.12 2.80 -14.92
CA THR A 116 -31.70 2.52 -16.29
C THR A 116 -32.88 2.74 -17.22
N SER A 117 -32.73 3.72 -18.11
CA SER A 117 -33.70 3.97 -19.18
C SER A 117 -33.16 3.43 -20.52
N ILE A 118 -33.89 3.66 -21.61
CA ILE A 118 -33.41 3.37 -22.97
C ILE A 118 -32.44 4.44 -23.52
N ARG A 119 -32.21 5.51 -22.75
CA ARG A 119 -31.38 6.66 -23.14
C ARG A 119 -30.11 6.70 -22.28
N ASP A 120 -29.21 7.60 -22.64
CA ASP A 120 -28.08 7.98 -21.82
C ASP A 120 -28.54 8.40 -20.42
N GLY A 121 -27.70 8.17 -19.43
CA GLY A 121 -28.02 8.48 -18.05
C GLY A 121 -26.85 8.28 -17.10
N GLU A 122 -27.16 8.33 -15.82
CA GLU A 122 -26.17 8.20 -14.75
C GLU A 122 -26.62 7.19 -13.70
N TRP A 123 -25.66 6.43 -13.19
CA TRP A 123 -25.81 5.65 -11.97
C TRP A 123 -24.91 6.22 -10.88
N ALA A 124 -25.37 6.14 -9.64
CA ALA A 124 -24.56 6.49 -8.49
C ALA A 124 -23.56 5.35 -8.18
N ILE A 125 -22.31 5.72 -7.95
CA ILE A 125 -21.35 4.87 -7.23
C ILE A 125 -21.58 5.15 -5.75
N THR A 126 -22.12 4.16 -5.05
CA THR A 126 -22.53 4.29 -3.64
C THR A 126 -21.50 3.72 -2.67
N GLY A 127 -20.53 2.96 -3.18
CA GLY A 127 -19.50 2.31 -2.39
C GLY A 127 -18.51 1.55 -3.27
N GLY A 128 -17.55 0.90 -2.62
CA GLY A 128 -16.60 0.01 -3.26
C GLY A 128 -15.83 -0.81 -2.24
N THR A 129 -15.08 -1.79 -2.73
CA THR A 129 -14.25 -2.69 -1.91
C THR A 129 -12.84 -2.81 -2.50
N GLY A 130 -11.91 -3.35 -1.71
CA GLY A 130 -10.51 -3.49 -2.12
C GLY A 130 -9.87 -2.13 -2.38
N GLU A 131 -9.26 -1.97 -3.56
CA GLU A 131 -8.63 -0.72 -4.00
C GLU A 131 -9.59 0.46 -4.14
N PHE A 132 -10.91 0.20 -4.10
CA PHE A 132 -11.97 1.20 -4.20
C PHE A 132 -12.78 1.35 -2.92
N ALA A 133 -12.21 0.95 -1.77
CA ALA A 133 -12.86 1.16 -0.48
C ALA A 133 -13.29 2.63 -0.29
N PHE A 134 -14.50 2.84 0.22
CA PHE A 134 -15.11 4.17 0.39
C PHE A 134 -15.33 4.95 -0.92
N ALA A 135 -15.38 4.28 -2.08
CA ALA A 135 -15.66 4.95 -3.34
C ALA A 135 -17.06 5.60 -3.36
N GLN A 136 -17.13 6.86 -3.78
CA GLN A 136 -18.37 7.58 -4.06
C GLN A 136 -18.23 8.37 -5.36
N GLY A 137 -19.28 8.43 -6.17
CA GLY A 137 -19.22 9.11 -7.46
C GLY A 137 -20.35 8.77 -8.40
N VAL A 138 -20.06 8.88 -9.70
CA VAL A 138 -21.05 8.72 -10.78
C VAL A 138 -20.48 7.86 -11.90
N ALA A 139 -21.31 6.98 -12.44
CA ALA A 139 -21.07 6.25 -13.67
C ALA A 139 -22.06 6.73 -14.75
N THR A 140 -21.59 7.54 -15.69
CA THR A 140 -22.36 7.94 -16.86
C THR A 140 -22.36 6.80 -17.88
N HIS A 141 -23.53 6.38 -18.33
CA HIS A 141 -23.70 5.39 -19.38
C HIS A 141 -24.24 6.05 -20.65
N ILE A 142 -23.54 5.82 -21.76
CA ILE A 142 -23.85 6.41 -23.07
C ILE A 142 -24.12 5.27 -24.05
N LYS A 143 -25.28 5.28 -24.70
CA LYS A 143 -25.65 4.23 -25.65
C LYS A 143 -24.65 4.22 -26.81
N SER A 144 -24.03 3.07 -27.10
CA SER A 144 -23.17 2.95 -28.29
C SER A 144 -24.00 2.71 -29.56
N LYS A 145 -23.34 2.62 -30.72
CA LYS A 145 -24.00 2.37 -32.02
C LYS A 145 -24.97 1.18 -31.94
N GLU A 146 -26.11 1.29 -32.61
CA GLU A 146 -27.15 0.27 -32.55
C GLU A 146 -26.67 -1.07 -33.07
N ARG A 147 -26.92 -2.12 -32.28
CA ARG A 147 -26.81 -3.52 -32.68
C ARG A 147 -28.17 -3.94 -33.23
N GLY A 148 -28.21 -4.77 -34.27
CA GLY A 148 -29.47 -5.24 -34.89
C GLY A 148 -30.30 -6.21 -34.04
N GLY A 149 -30.24 -6.11 -32.70
CA GLY A 149 -30.89 -7.01 -31.73
C GLY A 149 -31.31 -6.26 -30.46
N ALA A 150 -31.90 -6.98 -29.50
CA ALA A 150 -32.41 -6.39 -28.25
C ALA A 150 -31.32 -6.12 -27.20
N GLY A 151 -30.10 -6.63 -27.39
CA GLY A 151 -28.93 -6.31 -26.59
C GLY A 151 -28.54 -4.83 -26.66
N ARG A 152 -27.82 -4.37 -25.63
CA ARG A 152 -27.37 -2.98 -25.52
C ARG A 152 -25.91 -2.91 -25.11
N ASP A 153 -25.17 -2.10 -25.84
CA ASP A 153 -23.78 -1.82 -25.56
C ASP A 153 -23.68 -0.36 -25.07
N TRP A 154 -22.95 -0.15 -23.98
CA TRP A 154 -22.83 1.14 -23.32
C TRP A 154 -21.37 1.53 -23.18
N GLU A 155 -21.02 2.75 -23.57
CA GLU A 155 -19.79 3.39 -23.09
C GLU A 155 -20.05 3.87 -21.65
N LEU A 156 -19.22 3.41 -20.71
CA LEU A 156 -19.24 3.82 -19.32
C LEU A 156 -18.12 4.82 -19.06
N ARG A 157 -18.48 5.98 -18.51
CA ARG A 157 -17.55 6.96 -17.95
C ARG A 157 -17.76 7.03 -16.45
N ILE A 158 -16.84 6.44 -15.70
CA ILE A 158 -16.91 6.39 -14.24
C ILE A 158 -15.98 7.45 -13.68
N ARG A 159 -16.51 8.30 -12.79
CA ARG A 159 -15.75 9.26 -12.00
C ARG A 159 -16.12 9.07 -10.53
N ALA A 160 -15.16 8.62 -9.73
CA ALA A 160 -15.38 8.38 -8.30
C ALA A 160 -14.19 8.84 -7.47
N THR A 161 -14.42 9.18 -6.22
CA THR A 161 -13.37 9.44 -5.24
C THR A 161 -13.40 8.32 -4.21
N CYS A 162 -12.24 7.72 -3.91
CA CYS A 162 -12.11 6.72 -2.84
C CYS A 162 -11.06 7.16 -1.83
N LEU A 163 -11.12 6.58 -0.62
CA LEU A 163 -10.11 6.80 0.40
C LEU A 163 -8.99 5.78 0.22
N THR A 164 -7.76 6.26 0.31
CA THR A 164 -6.56 5.44 0.40
C THR A 164 -5.98 5.61 1.80
N PHE A 165 -5.86 4.49 2.49
CA PHE A 165 -5.17 4.40 3.76
C PHE A 165 -3.73 4.00 3.45
N PRO A 166 -2.74 4.88 3.65
CA PRO A 166 -1.34 4.49 3.48
C PRO A 166 -1.10 3.26 4.35
N LYS A 167 -0.56 2.19 3.78
CA LYS A 167 -0.16 1.04 4.61
C LYS A 167 0.85 1.56 5.65
N PRO A 168 0.75 1.15 6.92
CA PRO A 168 1.77 1.48 7.90
C PRO A 168 3.12 1.06 7.33
N VAL A 169 4.08 1.99 7.27
CA VAL A 169 5.44 1.62 6.87
C VAL A 169 5.99 0.77 7.99
N LEU A 170 6.05 -0.55 7.76
CA LEU A 170 6.62 -1.50 8.71
C LEU A 170 8.12 -1.22 8.83
N VAL A 171 8.52 -0.66 9.97
CA VAL A 171 9.93 -0.58 10.36
C VAL A 171 10.13 -1.49 11.57
N THR A 172 11.03 -2.45 11.46
CA THR A 172 11.33 -3.43 12.51
C THR A 172 12.67 -3.10 13.16
N LYS A 173 12.75 -3.19 14.49
CA LYS A 173 14.01 -3.10 15.24
C LYS A 173 14.66 -4.47 15.35
N ILE A 174 15.93 -4.60 14.98
CA ILE A 174 16.73 -5.81 15.17
C ILE A 174 17.95 -5.47 16.04
N GLY A 175 18.24 -6.34 17.01
CA GLY A 175 19.26 -6.13 18.05
C GLY A 175 18.66 -5.58 19.35
N PRO A 176 19.41 -4.80 20.16
CA PRO A 176 20.78 -4.34 19.89
C PRO A 176 21.82 -5.40 20.26
N TRP A 177 23.00 -5.31 19.65
CA TRP A 177 24.19 -6.10 19.99
C TRP A 177 25.17 -5.23 20.77
N GLY A 178 25.65 -5.74 21.90
CA GLY A 178 26.61 -5.05 22.77
C GLY A 178 26.24 -5.12 24.24
N GLY A 179 26.75 -4.18 25.04
CA GLY A 179 26.54 -4.11 26.48
C GLY A 179 25.37 -3.22 26.92
N HIS A 180 25.04 -3.29 28.21
CA HIS A 180 23.97 -2.51 28.84
C HIS A 180 24.41 -1.12 29.34
N GLY A 181 25.68 -0.72 29.14
CA GLY A 181 26.17 0.60 29.53
C GLY A 181 25.57 1.74 28.70
N GLY A 182 25.93 2.98 29.05
CA GLY A 182 25.56 4.18 28.29
C GLY A 182 24.08 4.60 28.38
N LYS A 183 23.73 5.67 27.65
CA LYS A 183 22.37 6.18 27.48
C LYS A 183 21.77 5.66 26.18
N GLU A 184 20.46 5.40 26.18
CA GLU A 184 19.72 5.05 24.96
C GLU A 184 19.46 6.26 24.07
N PHE A 185 19.76 6.08 22.78
CA PHE A 185 19.45 7.00 21.71
C PHE A 185 18.66 6.28 20.63
N ASP A 186 17.58 6.90 20.19
CA ASP A 186 16.60 6.30 19.29
C ASP A 186 15.97 7.34 18.37
N ILE A 187 15.38 6.89 17.27
CA ILE A 187 14.59 7.71 16.35
C ILE A 187 13.21 7.95 16.99
N ARG A 188 12.85 9.22 17.23
CA ARG A 188 11.61 9.58 17.93
C ARG A 188 10.60 10.37 17.10
N GLU A 189 11.09 11.14 16.12
CA GLU A 189 10.30 12.21 15.49
C GLU A 189 9.74 11.82 14.13
N SER A 190 10.31 10.82 13.45
CA SER A 190 9.87 10.42 12.11
C SER A 190 10.16 8.95 11.82
N VAL A 191 9.55 8.42 10.75
CA VAL A 191 9.68 7.03 10.32
C VAL A 191 10.74 6.95 9.20
N PRO A 192 11.91 6.34 9.46
CA PRO A 192 12.97 6.27 8.46
C PRO A 192 12.55 5.44 7.24
N GLN A 193 12.75 5.97 6.03
CA GLN A 193 12.40 5.32 4.77
C GLN A 193 13.63 4.82 4.00
N HIS A 194 14.72 5.59 4.02
CA HIS A 194 15.92 5.34 3.23
C HIS A 194 17.16 5.89 3.95
N LEU A 195 18.19 5.07 4.16
CA LEU A 195 19.44 5.49 4.80
C LEU A 195 20.34 6.21 3.78
N GLU A 196 20.74 7.44 4.09
CA GLU A 196 21.51 8.31 3.18
C GLU A 196 23.01 8.29 3.48
N SER A 197 23.36 8.29 4.76
CA SER A 197 24.76 8.31 5.16
C SER A 197 24.98 7.73 6.54
N VAL A 198 26.18 7.23 6.79
CA VAL A 198 26.67 6.83 8.12
C VAL A 198 28.07 7.38 8.30
N THR A 199 28.29 8.13 9.37
CA THR A 199 29.61 8.54 9.83
C THR A 199 29.95 7.77 11.10
N ILE A 200 31.08 7.08 11.08
CA ILE A 200 31.61 6.38 12.25
C ILE A 200 32.85 7.11 12.74
N ARG A 201 32.89 7.35 14.05
CA ARG A 201 34.14 7.66 14.74
C ARG A 201 34.64 6.40 15.44
N SER A 202 35.92 6.09 15.24
CA SER A 202 36.50 4.87 15.80
C SER A 202 37.98 5.02 16.17
N GLY A 203 38.42 4.10 17.02
CA GLY A 203 39.82 3.86 17.35
C GLY A 203 40.05 2.37 17.58
N VAL A 204 40.28 1.98 18.84
CA VAL A 204 40.32 0.56 19.24
C VAL A 204 38.92 -0.06 19.40
N ALA A 205 37.88 0.77 19.45
CA ALA A 205 36.47 0.41 19.45
C ALA A 205 35.67 1.46 18.67
N ILE A 206 34.34 1.32 18.60
CA ILE A 206 33.47 2.34 18.01
C ILE A 206 33.19 3.42 19.06
N ASP A 207 33.66 4.64 18.80
CA ASP A 207 33.50 5.77 19.71
C ASP A 207 32.13 6.42 19.56
N SER A 208 31.71 6.71 18.33
CA SER A 208 30.38 7.26 18.05
C SER A 208 29.88 7.00 16.64
N ILE A 209 28.57 7.18 16.46
CA ILE A 209 27.88 7.09 15.18
C ILE A 209 27.04 8.34 14.91
N VAL A 210 27.04 8.80 13.67
CA VAL A 210 26.08 9.76 13.10
C VAL A 210 25.46 9.07 11.89
N PHE A 211 24.18 9.24 11.64
CA PHE A 211 23.59 8.81 10.38
C PHE A 211 22.53 9.78 9.89
N SER A 212 22.27 9.77 8.59
CA SER A 212 21.17 10.51 7.99
C SER A 212 20.27 9.59 7.18
N TYR A 213 18.98 9.94 7.12
CA TYR A 213 17.96 9.19 6.40
C TYR A 213 16.90 10.12 5.82
N ILE A 214 16.18 9.65 4.80
CA ILE A 214 14.97 10.30 4.30
C ILE A 214 13.76 9.74 5.07
N ASP A 215 12.93 10.62 5.62
CA ASP A 215 11.72 10.26 6.35
C ASP A 215 10.50 10.06 5.43
N GLN A 216 9.35 9.72 6.01
CA GLN A 216 8.11 9.48 5.28
C GLN A 216 7.58 10.72 4.53
N ALA A 217 8.03 11.92 4.90
CA ALA A 217 7.69 13.17 4.23
C ALA A 217 8.70 13.53 3.12
N GLY A 218 9.70 12.67 2.85
CA GLY A 218 10.75 12.94 1.88
C GLY A 218 11.82 13.91 2.39
N LYS A 219 11.84 14.23 3.69
CA LYS A 219 12.79 15.15 4.29
C LYS A 219 13.99 14.40 4.85
N LYS A 220 15.19 14.96 4.63
CA LYS A 220 16.43 14.46 5.22
C LYS A 220 16.50 14.80 6.70
N GLN A 221 16.75 13.78 7.51
CA GLN A 221 16.98 13.85 8.95
C GLN A 221 18.40 13.39 9.26
N THR A 222 19.08 14.01 10.22
CA THR A 222 20.42 13.61 10.68
C THR A 222 20.41 13.45 12.19
N LEU A 223 20.89 12.30 12.67
CA LEU A 223 20.93 11.96 14.09
C LEU A 223 22.36 11.62 14.53
N GLY A 224 22.69 12.00 15.76
CA GLY A 224 24.03 11.90 16.33
C GLY A 224 24.78 13.24 16.38
N PRO A 225 26.05 13.24 16.79
CA PRO A 225 26.84 12.07 17.16
C PRO A 225 26.35 11.42 18.46
N TRP A 226 26.23 10.10 18.45
CA TRP A 226 25.90 9.31 19.64
C TRP A 226 27.11 8.50 20.07
N GLY A 227 27.69 8.89 21.20
CA GLY A 227 28.94 8.33 21.72
C GLY A 227 29.97 9.43 22.04
N GLY A 228 31.24 9.06 22.12
CA GLY A 228 32.34 9.96 22.45
C GLY A 228 33.08 10.51 21.24
N ASP A 229 34.14 11.26 21.54
CA ASP A 229 35.09 11.75 20.57
C ASP A 229 36.08 10.64 20.21
N GLY A 230 35.97 10.12 18.99
CA GLY A 230 36.93 9.18 18.43
C GLY A 230 37.98 9.89 17.59
N GLU A 231 39.11 9.21 17.37
CA GLU A 231 40.26 9.76 16.65
C GLU A 231 40.08 9.74 15.13
N LEU A 232 39.62 8.60 14.58
CA LEU A 232 39.36 8.44 13.15
C LEU A 232 37.89 8.70 12.86
N THR A 233 37.61 9.39 11.76
CA THR A 233 36.25 9.66 11.27
C THR A 233 36.13 9.21 9.82
N ASP A 234 35.23 8.27 9.57
CA ASP A 234 34.91 7.78 8.24
C ASP A 234 33.44 8.07 7.94
N THR A 235 33.16 8.65 6.77
CA THR A 235 31.78 8.91 6.33
C THR A 235 31.48 8.14 5.05
N ILE A 236 30.42 7.35 5.12
CA ILE A 236 29.81 6.67 3.99
C ILE A 236 28.61 7.51 3.54
N THR A 237 28.60 7.92 2.29
CA THR A 237 27.41 8.46 1.61
C THR A 237 26.97 7.42 0.59
N PHE A 238 25.74 6.91 0.73
CA PHE A 238 25.21 5.89 -0.15
C PHE A 238 24.72 6.53 -1.47
N ALA A 239 24.90 5.81 -2.59
CA ALA A 239 24.31 6.23 -3.86
C ALA A 239 22.76 6.08 -3.83
N PRO A 240 22.00 6.75 -4.72
CA PRO A 240 20.52 6.75 -4.68
C PRO A 240 19.82 5.37 -4.71
N LEU A 241 20.51 4.32 -5.19
CA LEU A 241 20.00 2.94 -5.23
C LEU A 241 20.88 1.97 -4.42
N GLU A 242 21.83 2.50 -3.65
CA GLU A 242 22.66 1.71 -2.76
C GLU A 242 21.93 1.49 -1.43
N ILE A 243 21.74 0.23 -1.09
CA ILE A 243 21.02 -0.20 0.12
C ILE A 243 21.91 -1.11 0.96
N VAL A 244 21.87 -0.92 2.27
CA VAL A 244 22.57 -1.78 3.23
C VAL A 244 21.78 -3.06 3.42
N LYS A 245 22.40 -4.19 3.08
CA LYS A 245 21.84 -5.56 3.11
C LYS A 245 22.40 -6.41 4.26
N GLU A 246 23.49 -5.98 4.88
CA GLU A 246 24.00 -6.61 6.08
C GLU A 246 24.69 -5.57 6.95
N VAL A 247 24.51 -5.70 8.26
CA VAL A 247 25.37 -5.06 9.25
C VAL A 247 25.98 -6.16 10.09
N SER A 248 27.31 -6.15 10.19
CA SER A 248 28.04 -7.08 11.01
C SER A 248 29.13 -6.37 11.81
N GLY A 249 29.66 -7.03 12.82
CA GLY A 249 30.61 -6.41 13.72
C GLY A 249 31.05 -7.34 14.83
N THR A 250 31.80 -6.77 15.77
CA THR A 250 32.19 -7.47 16.99
C THR A 250 31.87 -6.63 18.22
N THR A 251 31.68 -7.31 19.34
CA THR A 251 31.48 -6.72 20.65
C THR A 251 32.52 -7.27 21.60
N GLY A 252 33.09 -6.42 22.44
CA GLY A 252 34.19 -6.79 23.31
C GLY A 252 34.21 -5.99 24.60
N THR A 253 35.01 -6.46 25.55
CA THR A 253 35.16 -5.79 26.84
C THR A 253 36.16 -4.65 26.72
N PHE A 254 35.75 -3.45 27.14
CA PHE A 254 36.61 -2.29 27.28
C PHE A 254 36.52 -1.75 28.71
N GLY A 255 37.57 -1.95 29.50
CA GLY A 255 37.52 -1.69 30.93
C GLY A 255 36.52 -2.62 31.64
N ARG A 256 35.43 -2.06 32.18
CA ARG A 256 34.35 -2.84 32.83
C ARG A 256 33.11 -2.99 31.97
N ASP A 257 33.05 -2.32 30.82
CA ASP A 257 31.88 -2.29 29.95
C ASP A 257 32.06 -3.21 28.75
N THR A 258 30.95 -3.74 28.23
CA THR A 258 30.91 -4.34 26.90
C THR A 258 30.51 -3.27 25.89
N VAL A 259 31.27 -3.17 24.80
CA VAL A 259 31.12 -2.16 23.75
C VAL A 259 31.19 -2.79 22.37
N VAL A 260 30.71 -2.06 21.36
CA VAL A 260 30.89 -2.42 19.96
C VAL A 260 32.34 -2.08 19.57
N THR A 261 33.11 -3.09 19.20
CA THR A 261 34.54 -2.98 18.89
C THR A 261 34.79 -2.82 17.40
N SER A 262 33.91 -3.36 16.56
CA SER A 262 33.95 -3.11 15.11
C SER A 262 32.58 -3.12 14.44
N LEU A 263 32.50 -2.44 13.29
CA LEU A 263 31.32 -2.43 12.41
C LEU A 263 31.71 -2.56 10.94
N THR A 264 30.92 -3.32 10.20
CA THR A 264 31.03 -3.52 8.76
C THR A 264 29.63 -3.41 8.16
N PHE A 265 29.51 -2.69 7.04
CA PHE A 265 28.26 -2.56 6.28
C PHE A 265 28.45 -3.18 4.90
N VAL A 266 27.57 -4.11 4.52
CA VAL A 266 27.54 -4.68 3.18
C VAL A 266 26.34 -4.11 2.44
N THR A 267 26.57 -3.52 1.27
CA THR A 267 25.52 -3.01 0.40
C THR A 267 25.33 -3.90 -0.82
N ASN A 268 24.32 -3.61 -1.64
CA ASN A 268 24.20 -4.19 -2.99
C ASN A 268 25.32 -3.75 -3.96
N VAL A 269 26.20 -2.82 -3.56
CA VAL A 269 27.29 -2.31 -4.41
C VAL A 269 28.65 -2.79 -3.91
N ARG A 270 28.94 -2.62 -2.61
CA ARG A 270 30.25 -2.96 -2.02
C ARG A 270 30.17 -3.13 -0.50
N THR A 271 31.30 -3.45 0.11
CA THR A 271 31.46 -3.55 1.57
C THR A 271 32.25 -2.34 2.09
N TYR A 272 31.82 -1.80 3.23
CA TYR A 272 32.49 -0.73 3.98
C TYR A 272 32.93 -1.22 5.36
N GLY A 273 34.16 -0.87 5.76
CA GLY A 273 34.76 -1.30 7.02
C GLY A 273 35.71 -2.50 6.87
N PRO A 274 36.06 -3.19 7.97
CA PRO A 274 35.58 -2.93 9.32
C PRO A 274 36.11 -1.59 9.85
N PHE A 275 35.24 -0.82 10.49
CA PHE A 275 35.62 0.33 11.31
C PHE A 275 35.91 -0.15 12.74
N GLY A 276 36.84 0.50 13.44
CA GLY A 276 37.37 0.00 14.72
C GLY A 276 38.29 -1.22 14.59
N LYS A 277 38.50 -1.95 15.67
CA LYS A 277 39.37 -3.13 15.71
C LYS A 277 38.57 -4.37 16.08
N PRO A 278 38.30 -5.28 15.11
CA PRO A 278 37.55 -6.49 15.37
C PRO A 278 38.14 -7.30 16.52
N SER A 279 37.36 -7.47 17.59
CA SER A 279 37.78 -8.18 18.80
C SER A 279 36.57 -8.58 19.65
N GLY A 280 36.60 -9.80 20.20
CA GLY A 280 35.52 -10.35 21.01
C GLY A 280 34.48 -11.14 20.21
N THR A 281 33.21 -11.00 20.56
CA THR A 281 32.09 -11.80 20.02
C THR A 281 31.51 -11.15 18.77
N ALA A 282 31.49 -11.88 17.66
CA ALA A 282 30.92 -11.42 16.40
C ALA A 282 29.39 -11.41 16.42
N PHE A 283 28.80 -10.47 15.68
CA PHE A 283 27.39 -10.45 15.32
C PHE A 283 27.23 -10.13 13.84
N SER A 284 26.15 -10.61 13.23
CA SER A 284 25.76 -10.26 11.87
C SER A 284 24.25 -10.35 11.74
N VAL A 285 23.68 -9.43 10.96
CA VAL A 285 22.27 -9.44 10.54
C VAL A 285 22.20 -9.44 9.02
N PRO A 286 22.22 -10.62 8.37
CA PRO A 286 21.98 -10.71 6.94
C PRO A 286 20.49 -10.46 6.65
N LEU A 287 20.21 -9.56 5.69
CA LEU A 287 18.86 -9.15 5.35
C LEU A 287 18.46 -9.71 3.99
N THR A 288 17.33 -10.44 3.96
CA THR A 288 16.66 -10.87 2.73
C THR A 288 15.41 -10.02 2.54
N ASP A 289 15.21 -9.46 1.35
CA ASP A 289 14.07 -8.61 0.97
C ASP A 289 13.81 -7.42 1.91
N THR A 290 14.81 -7.00 2.68
CA THR A 290 14.77 -5.85 3.59
C THR A 290 16.08 -5.08 3.52
N SER A 291 16.04 -3.80 3.90
CA SER A 291 17.22 -2.93 3.97
C SER A 291 17.25 -2.15 5.28
N VAL A 292 18.45 -1.77 5.71
CA VAL A 292 18.62 -0.88 6.88
C VAL A 292 18.26 0.55 6.49
N VAL A 293 17.44 1.19 7.31
CA VAL A 293 16.97 2.57 7.12
C VAL A 293 17.39 3.50 8.26
N GLY A 294 17.96 2.96 9.35
CA GLY A 294 18.44 3.74 10.48
C GLY A 294 19.00 2.88 11.60
N PHE A 295 19.42 3.54 12.68
CA PHE A 295 20.04 2.89 13.84
C PHE A 295 19.43 3.37 15.15
N PHE A 296 19.50 2.52 16.17
CA PHE A 296 19.33 2.89 17.57
C PHE A 296 20.52 2.36 18.36
N VAL A 297 20.96 3.08 19.38
CA VAL A 297 22.20 2.75 20.10
C VAL A 297 22.07 3.00 21.59
N ARG A 298 22.90 2.29 22.35
CA ARG A 298 23.31 2.70 23.69
C ARG A 298 24.72 3.25 23.61
N ALA A 299 24.95 4.46 24.10
CA ALA A 299 26.26 5.08 24.01
C ALA A 299 26.62 5.89 25.26
N GLY A 300 27.89 5.77 25.66
CA GLY A 300 28.56 6.62 26.63
C GLY A 300 29.79 7.25 25.98
N ARG A 301 30.99 6.99 26.52
CA ARG A 301 32.25 7.36 25.85
C ARG A 301 32.49 6.55 24.56
N LEU A 302 31.97 5.33 24.52
CA LEU A 302 31.98 4.42 23.37
C LEU A 302 30.54 4.00 23.05
N VAL A 303 30.31 3.44 21.88
CA VAL A 303 29.05 2.78 21.55
C VAL A 303 28.97 1.46 22.32
N ASN A 304 28.14 1.43 23.35
CA ASN A 304 27.93 0.25 24.18
C ASN A 304 27.16 -0.84 23.43
N ALA A 305 26.10 -0.46 22.72
CA ALA A 305 25.31 -1.38 21.91
C ALA A 305 24.70 -0.69 20.70
N ILE A 306 24.46 -1.43 19.62
CA ILE A 306 23.86 -0.94 18.38
C ILE A 306 22.79 -1.90 17.89
N GLY A 307 21.68 -1.35 17.40
CA GLY A 307 20.67 -2.06 16.66
C GLY A 307 20.27 -1.29 15.41
N VAL A 308 19.54 -1.97 14.54
CA VAL A 308 19.15 -1.45 13.22
C VAL A 308 17.64 -1.36 13.09
N TYR A 309 17.19 -0.33 12.40
CA TYR A 309 15.84 -0.25 11.84
C TYR A 309 15.87 -0.82 10.42
N VAL A 310 15.02 -1.80 10.14
CA VAL A 310 14.89 -2.41 8.82
C VAL A 310 13.50 -2.25 8.24
N ARG A 311 13.42 -2.19 6.91
CA ARG A 311 12.18 -2.08 6.15
C ARG A 311 12.19 -3.08 4.98
N PRO A 312 11.04 -3.65 4.59
CA PRO A 312 10.90 -4.35 3.32
C PRO A 312 11.43 -3.52 2.16
N SER A 313 12.34 -4.10 1.37
CA SER A 313 12.78 -3.49 0.12
C SER A 313 11.61 -3.51 -0.85
N VAL A 314 11.29 -2.36 -1.46
CA VAL A 314 10.30 -2.32 -2.53
C VAL A 314 10.89 -3.11 -3.70
N GLN A 315 10.48 -4.38 -3.84
CA GLN A 315 10.67 -5.09 -5.10
C GLN A 315 9.78 -4.35 -6.10
N ASN A 316 10.39 -3.56 -6.98
CA ASN A 316 9.72 -3.07 -8.17
C ASN A 316 9.34 -4.32 -8.99
N TYR A 317 8.11 -4.77 -8.84
CA TYR A 317 7.43 -5.66 -9.78
C TYR A 317 6.59 -4.81 -10.73
#